data_AF-A0A6B3EEL9-F1
#
_entry.id   AF-A0A6B3EEL9-F1
#
_cell.length_a   1.000
_cell.length_b   1.000
_cell.length_c   1.000
_cell.angle_alpha   90.00
_cell.angle_beta   90.00
_cell.angle_gamma   90.00
#
_symmetry.space_group_name_H-M   'P 1'
#
loop_
_entity.id
_entity.type
_entity.pdbx_description
1 polymer ?
#
loop_
_entity_poly.entity_id
_entity_poly.type
_entity_poly.pdbx_seq_one_letter_code
_entity_poly.pdbx_strand_id
1 'polypeptide(L)'
;GDQRMWGVDRLHLTDEGHRRVAEAVWQGLGLAAEDDWTSPLPAPVPPSWLQRRIADASFTRAHLLPWIGRRLTGRSSGDGRSGAHFSPEHGEGFWITPSDSTEPGPVTGWRRADS
;
A
#
# COMPACT_ATOMS: atom_id res chain seq x y z
N GLY A 1 5.54 12.62 9.07
CA GLY A 1 5.89 11.25 9.49
C GLY A 1 7.37 11.03 9.27
N ASP A 2 8.03 10.29 10.16
CA ASP A 2 9.44 9.90 10.02
C ASP A 2 9.61 8.89 8.87
N GLN A 3 10.55 9.11 7.96
CA GLN A 3 10.78 8.22 6.80
C GLN A 3 11.23 6.81 7.21
N ARG A 4 11.82 6.65 8.40
CA ARG A 4 12.26 5.35 8.91
C ARG A 4 11.11 4.41 9.27
N MET A 5 9.89 4.95 9.36
CA MET A 5 8.66 4.18 9.51
C MET A 5 8.21 3.52 8.21
N TRP A 6 8.78 3.92 7.06
CA TRP A 6 8.35 3.50 5.74
C TRP A 6 9.48 2.78 5.00
N GLY A 7 9.11 1.78 4.21
CA GLY A 7 10.02 1.07 3.32
C GLY A 7 10.58 1.97 2.22
N VAL A 8 11.47 1.40 1.40
CA VAL A 8 12.15 2.13 0.31
C VAL A 8 11.20 2.69 -0.75
N ASP A 9 10.02 2.10 -0.87
CA ASP A 9 8.94 2.54 -1.76
C ASP A 9 8.06 3.63 -1.16
N ARG A 10 8.33 4.04 0.09
CA ARG A 10 7.62 5.08 0.84
C ARG A 10 6.12 4.82 1.01
N LEU A 11 5.69 3.57 0.88
CA LEU A 11 4.28 3.17 0.96
C LEU A 11 4.04 2.10 2.01
N HIS A 12 4.91 1.09 2.07
CA HIS A 12 4.79 0.04 3.08
C HIS A 12 5.47 0.46 4.37
N LEU A 13 4.99 -0.03 5.51
CA LEU A 13 5.66 0.19 6.79
C LEU A 13 6.91 -0.69 6.87
N THR A 14 7.93 -0.22 7.58
CA THR A 14 9.03 -1.08 8.04
C THR A 14 8.56 -1.96 9.21
N ASP A 15 9.38 -2.91 9.65
CA ASP A 15 9.10 -3.71 10.85
C ASP A 15 8.82 -2.82 12.07
N GLU A 16 9.63 -1.77 12.25
CA GLU A 16 9.41 -0.76 13.30
C GLU A 16 8.11 0.02 13.09
N GLY A 17 7.81 0.36 11.83
CA GLY A 17 6.53 0.94 11.43
C GLY A 17 5.34 0.09 11.87
N HIS A 18 5.39 -1.19 11.55
CA HIS A 18 4.38 -2.18 11.90
C HIS A 18 4.26 -2.37 13.42
N ARG A 19 5.39 -2.47 14.13
CA ARG A 19 5.41 -2.63 15.60
C ARG A 19 4.68 -1.49 16.30
N ARG A 20 4.96 -0.24 15.92
CA ARG A 20 4.28 0.93 16.53
C ARG A 20 2.81 1.03 16.17
N VAL A 21 2.43 0.69 14.94
CA VAL A 21 1.01 0.65 14.56
C VAL A 21 0.28 -0.45 15.32
N ALA A 22 0.89 -1.63 15.49
CA ALA A 22 0.32 -2.71 16.28
C ALA A 22 0.09 -2.28 17.73
N GLU A 23 1.08 -1.63 18.36
CA GLU A 23 0.94 -1.09 19.71
C GLU A 23 -0.14 0.01 19.80
N ALA A 24 -0.21 0.91 18.82
CA ALA A 24 -1.25 1.94 18.78
C ALA A 24 -2.66 1.34 18.67
N VAL A 25 -2.83 0.28 17.86
CA VAL A 25 -4.10 -0.46 17.76
C VAL A 25 -4.40 -1.18 19.06
N TRP A 26 -3.42 -1.85 19.65
CA TRP A 26 -3.54 -2.56 20.92
C TRP A 26 -4.06 -1.65 22.04
N GLN A 27 -3.41 -0.50 22.23
CA GLN A 27 -3.85 0.51 23.20
C GLN A 27 -5.21 1.12 22.81
N GLY A 28 -5.48 1.30 21.52
CA GLY A 28 -6.77 1.77 21.01
C GLY A 28 -7.95 0.83 21.32
N LEU A 29 -7.68 -0.47 21.51
CA LEU A 29 -8.64 -1.46 21.98
C LEU A 29 -8.83 -1.45 23.52
N GLY A 30 -8.14 -0.56 24.24
CA GLY A 30 -8.23 -0.41 25.69
C GLY A 30 -7.36 -1.38 26.49
N LEU A 31 -6.40 -2.05 25.82
CA LEU A 31 -5.47 -2.97 26.46
C LEU A 31 -4.31 -2.21 27.10
N ALA A 32 -3.68 -2.81 28.12
CA ALA A 32 -2.57 -2.18 28.83
C ALA A 32 -1.39 -2.01 27.88
N ALA A 33 -0.77 -0.82 27.91
CA ALA A 33 0.39 -0.50 27.07
C ALA A 33 1.55 -1.45 27.35
N GLU A 34 2.12 -2.03 26.29
CA GLU A 34 3.37 -2.78 26.36
C GLU A 34 4.57 -1.90 25.96
N ASP A 35 4.34 -0.89 25.11
CA ASP A 35 5.36 0.03 24.61
C ASP A 35 4.81 1.46 24.45
N ASP A 36 5.70 2.47 24.50
CA ASP A 36 5.34 3.83 24.09
C ASP A 36 5.55 4.01 22.57
N TRP A 37 4.49 3.77 21.79
CA TRP A 37 4.51 3.92 20.34
C TRP A 37 4.67 5.37 19.87
N THR A 38 4.42 6.36 20.75
CA THR A 38 4.57 7.79 20.43
C THR A 38 5.98 8.30 20.65
N SER A 39 6.79 7.55 21.41
CA SER A 39 8.19 7.89 21.70
C SER A 39 8.99 8.16 20.42
N PRO A 40 9.76 9.25 20.32
CA PRO A 40 10.53 9.55 19.13
C PRO A 40 11.57 8.45 18.86
N LEU A 41 11.76 8.11 17.59
CA LEU A 41 12.90 7.28 17.20
C LEU A 41 14.20 8.01 17.54
N PRO A 42 15.29 7.29 17.93
CA PRO A 42 16.58 7.89 18.22
C PRO A 42 17.00 8.88 17.12
N ALA A 43 17.63 10.01 17.49
CA ALA A 43 17.97 11.04 16.52
C ALA A 43 18.83 10.46 15.38
N PRO A 44 18.41 10.60 14.10
CA PRO A 44 19.20 10.08 13.00
C PRO A 44 20.38 11.03 12.70
N VAL A 45 21.43 10.49 12.10
CA VAL A 45 22.43 11.33 11.43
C VAL A 45 21.79 11.88 10.16
N PRO A 46 21.67 13.21 9.99
CA PRO A 46 21.02 13.78 8.82
C PRO A 46 21.85 13.49 7.57
N PRO A 47 21.25 12.94 6.49
CA PRO A 47 21.96 12.71 5.24
C PRO A 47 22.37 14.04 4.59
N SER A 48 23.49 14.03 3.89
CA SER A 48 23.94 15.18 3.11
C SER A 48 22.92 15.54 2.02
N TRP A 49 22.95 16.79 1.54
CA TRP A 49 22.07 17.24 0.46
C TRP A 49 22.19 16.35 -0.79
N LEU A 50 23.41 15.95 -1.14
CA LEU A 50 23.68 15.08 -2.29
C LEU A 50 23.08 13.68 -2.10
N GLN A 51 23.25 13.09 -0.91
CA GLN A 51 22.67 11.78 -0.58
C GLN A 51 21.13 11.81 -0.71
N ARG A 52 20.49 12.88 -0.22
CA ARG A 52 19.03 13.07 -0.36
C ARG A 52 18.61 13.12 -1.84
N ARG A 53 19.36 13.84 -2.68
CA ARG A 53 19.05 13.94 -4.12
C ARG A 53 19.20 12.61 -4.85
N ILE A 54 20.24 11.84 -4.53
CA ILE A 54 20.45 10.50 -5.10
C ILE A 54 19.31 9.55 -4.69
N ALA A 55 18.91 9.59 -3.41
CA ALA A 55 17.80 8.78 -2.91
C ALA A 55 16.48 9.13 -3.61
N ASP A 56 16.17 10.42 -3.77
CA ASP A 56 14.97 10.88 -4.48
C ASP A 56 14.97 10.49 -5.96
N ALA A 57 16.10 10.61 -6.64
CA ALA A 57 16.23 10.20 -8.05
C ALA A 57 16.02 8.68 -8.20
N SER A 58 16.62 7.90 -7.29
CA SER A 58 16.47 6.44 -7.27
C SER A 58 15.02 6.03 -7.01
N PHE A 59 14.38 6.64 -6.02
CA PHE A 59 12.95 6.44 -5.74
C PHE A 59 12.08 6.81 -6.94
N THR A 60 12.35 7.97 -7.55
CA THR A 60 11.56 8.47 -8.69
C THR A 60 11.61 7.50 -9.86
N ARG A 61 12.82 7.01 -10.17
CA ARG A 61 13.05 6.04 -11.24
C ARG A 61 12.38 4.69 -10.94
N ALA A 62 12.54 4.18 -9.73
CA ALA A 62 12.10 2.83 -9.36
C ALA A 62 10.59 2.72 -9.10
N HIS A 63 9.97 3.74 -8.50
CA HIS A 63 8.60 3.64 -7.97
C HIS A 63 7.64 4.66 -8.60
N LEU A 64 8.05 5.94 -8.70
CA LEU A 64 7.14 7.01 -9.11
C LEU A 64 6.88 7.03 -10.62
N LEU A 65 7.91 6.97 -11.46
CA LEU A 65 7.77 7.01 -12.92
C LEU A 65 6.87 5.88 -13.47
N PRO A 66 7.03 4.61 -13.06
CA PRO A 66 6.12 3.55 -13.48
C PRO A 66 4.66 3.81 -13.06
N TRP A 67 4.45 4.37 -11.87
CA TRP A 67 3.11 4.71 -11.39
C TRP A 67 2.48 5.85 -12.21
N ILE A 68 3.23 6.92 -12.51
CA ILE A 68 2.76 8.00 -13.40
C ILE A 68 2.37 7.45 -14.77
N GLY A 69 3.23 6.60 -15.36
CA GLY A 69 2.95 5.98 -16.65
C GLY A 69 1.66 5.15 -16.63
N ARG A 70 1.42 4.36 -15.58
CA ARG A 70 0.15 3.64 -15.40
C ARG A 70 -1.03 4.61 -15.27
N ARG A 71 -0.90 5.66 -14.45
CA ARG A 71 -1.97 6.64 -14.21
C ARG A 71 -2.38 7.37 -15.49
N LEU A 72 -1.42 7.81 -16.30
CA LEU A 72 -1.66 8.48 -17.58
C LEU A 72 -2.25 7.54 -18.65
N THR A 73 -1.94 6.25 -18.58
CA THR A 73 -2.49 5.23 -19.50
C THR A 73 -3.77 4.58 -18.98
N GLY A 74 -4.35 5.09 -17.88
CA GLY A 74 -5.57 4.52 -17.30
C GLY A 74 -5.40 3.12 -16.68
N ARG A 75 -4.16 2.65 -16.49
CA ARG A 75 -3.86 1.32 -15.96
C ARG A 75 -3.81 1.30 -14.44
N SER A 76 -4.35 0.25 -13.85
CA SER A 76 -4.38 -0.03 -12.41
C SER A 76 -3.58 -1.30 -12.07
N SER A 77 -3.21 -1.45 -10.80
CA SER A 77 -2.74 -2.75 -10.29
C SER A 77 -3.86 -3.79 -10.28
N GLY A 78 -5.13 -3.39 -10.34
CA GLY A 78 -6.27 -4.28 -10.41
C GLY A 78 -6.64 -4.75 -11.83
N ASP A 79 -6.00 -4.24 -12.89
CA ASP A 79 -6.36 -4.60 -14.26
C ASP A 79 -6.15 -6.10 -14.50
N GLY A 80 -7.13 -6.75 -15.11
CA GLY A 80 -7.10 -8.18 -15.41
C GLY A 80 -7.18 -9.11 -14.18
N ARG A 81 -7.29 -8.58 -12.96
CA ARG A 81 -7.31 -9.39 -11.72
C ARG A 81 -8.72 -9.58 -11.21
N SER A 82 -9.02 -10.78 -10.69
CA SER A 82 -10.26 -11.05 -9.98
C SER A 82 -10.21 -10.52 -8.54
N GLY A 83 -11.35 -10.09 -8.01
CA GLY A 83 -11.49 -9.57 -6.65
C GLY A 83 -12.59 -10.28 -5.87
N ALA A 84 -12.37 -10.50 -4.58
CA ALA A 84 -13.40 -11.04 -3.70
C ALA A 84 -14.36 -9.92 -3.27
N HIS A 85 -15.66 -10.22 -3.31
CA HIS A 85 -16.72 -9.41 -2.72
C HIS A 85 -17.58 -10.26 -1.79
N PHE A 86 -18.29 -9.61 -0.89
CA PHE A 86 -19.24 -10.24 0.02
C PHE A 86 -20.64 -9.69 -0.23
N SER A 87 -21.63 -10.58 -0.34
CA SER A 87 -23.04 -10.22 -0.44
C SER A 87 -23.69 -10.32 0.94
N PRO A 88 -24.07 -9.19 1.59
CA PRO A 88 -24.68 -9.23 2.92
C PRO A 88 -26.06 -9.88 2.93
N GLU A 89 -26.82 -9.70 1.85
CA GLU A 89 -28.18 -10.25 1.65
C GLU A 89 -28.20 -11.78 1.57
N HIS A 90 -27.16 -12.40 0.99
CA HIS A 90 -27.06 -13.85 0.82
C HIS A 90 -26.09 -14.50 1.82
N GLY A 91 -25.28 -13.72 2.55
CA GLY A 91 -24.30 -14.23 3.50
C GLY A 91 -23.11 -14.95 2.84
N GLU A 92 -22.88 -14.73 1.54
CA GLU A 92 -21.90 -15.48 0.76
C GLU A 92 -20.84 -14.56 0.12
N GLY A 93 -19.60 -15.07 0.09
CA GLY A 93 -18.52 -14.48 -0.69
C GLY A 93 -18.62 -14.89 -2.16
N PHE A 94 -18.34 -13.98 -3.08
CA PHE A 94 -18.28 -14.25 -4.50
C PHE A 94 -17.12 -13.51 -5.17
N TRP A 95 -16.68 -14.04 -6.31
CA TRP A 95 -15.60 -13.42 -7.10
C TRP A 95 -16.19 -12.55 -8.20
N ILE A 96 -15.56 -11.39 -8.41
CA ILE A 96 -15.76 -10.57 -9.61
C ILE A 96 -14.52 -10.64 -10.49
N THR A 97 -14.73 -10.66 -11.80
CA THR A 97 -13.66 -10.67 -12.80
C THR A 97 -13.96 -9.62 -13.88
N PRO A 98 -12.93 -9.07 -14.56
CA PRO A 98 -13.15 -8.15 -15.68
C PRO A 98 -14.05 -8.77 -16.75
N SER A 99 -14.93 -7.96 -17.33
CA SER A 99 -15.86 -8.44 -18.38
C SER A 99 -15.14 -8.89 -19.64
N ASP A 100 -14.03 -8.25 -20.00
CA ASP A 100 -13.10 -8.69 -21.04
C ASP A 100 -11.75 -9.03 -20.41
N SER A 101 -11.46 -10.33 -20.30
CA SER A 101 -10.21 -10.82 -19.74
C SER A 101 -9.09 -10.95 -20.79
N THR A 102 -9.40 -10.67 -22.07
CA THR A 102 -8.46 -10.89 -23.18
C THR A 102 -7.64 -9.66 -23.53
N GLU A 103 -8.12 -8.46 -23.19
CA GLU A 103 -7.35 -7.22 -23.29
C GLU A 103 -6.97 -6.68 -21.89
N PRO A 104 -5.67 -6.47 -21.60
CA PRO A 104 -5.20 -5.89 -20.34
C PRO A 104 -5.39 -4.36 -20.27
N GLY A 105 -6.33 -3.82 -21.07
CA GLY A 105 -6.71 -2.42 -21.05
C GLY A 105 -7.45 -2.04 -19.76
N PRO A 106 -7.88 -0.77 -19.64
CA PRO A 106 -8.66 -0.32 -18.48
C PRO A 106 -9.93 -1.16 -18.34
N VAL A 107 -10.17 -1.70 -17.14
CA VAL A 107 -11.38 -2.48 -16.86
C VAL A 107 -12.61 -1.57 -16.96
N THR A 108 -13.44 -1.77 -17.98
CA THR A 108 -14.66 -0.98 -18.24
C THR A 108 -15.90 -1.56 -17.55
N GLY A 109 -15.81 -2.80 -17.05
CA GLY A 109 -16.88 -3.48 -16.33
C GLY A 109 -16.41 -4.71 -15.58
N TRP A 110 -17.17 -5.07 -14.55
CA TRP A 110 -16.95 -6.27 -13.72
C TRP A 110 -18.16 -7.18 -13.84
N ARG A 111 -17.92 -8.50 -13.92
CA ARG A 111 -18.98 -9.51 -13.84
C ARG A 111 -18.70 -10.50 -12.72
N ARG A 112 -19.76 -11.10 -12.17
CA ARG A 112 -19.62 -12.24 -11.24
C ARG A 112 -18.94 -13.38 -12.01
N ALA A 113 -17.95 -14.00 -11.39
CA ALA A 113 -17.32 -15.19 -11.94
C ALA A 113 -18.29 -16.37 -11.82
N ASP A 114 -18.44 -17.12 -12.90
CA ASP A 114 -19.17 -18.39 -12.89
C ASP A 114 -18.32 -19.40 -12.11
N SER A 115 -18.93 -20.10 -11.14
CA SER A 115 -18.30 -21.06 -10.23
C SER A 115 -17.90 -22.36 -10.92
#